data_AF-A0A2N1ZET7-F1
#
_entry.id   AF-A0A2N1ZET7-F1
#
_cell.length_a   1.000
_cell.length_b   1.000
_cell.length_c   1.000
_cell.angle_alpha   90.00
_cell.angle_beta   90.00
_cell.angle_gamma   90.00
#
_symmetry.space_group_name_H-M   'P 1'
#
loop_
_entity.id
_entity.type
_entity.pdbx_description
1 polymer ?
#
loop_
_entity_poly.entity_id
_entity_poly.type
_entity_poly.pdbx_seq_one_letter_code
_entity_poly.pdbx_strand_id
1 'polypeptide(L)'
;MKSQMQKGFTLIELMIVVAIIGILAAIALPAYQDYTGRAQASEPLSATAGLRADIAVYSAENGGVAGVDADANIAAGTAALNGNYFSAGGVAVTAAGALTIAFDDGVHNGDTMTLTPTVEAATGQISTWTCTGLDNKFLPSACRP
;
A
#
# COMPACT_ATOMS: atom_id res chain seq x y z
N MET A 1 22.85 -43.67 43.20
CA MET A 1 22.28 -42.59 42.36
C MET A 1 20.80 -42.87 42.18
N LYS A 2 19.90 -42.04 42.74
CA LYS A 2 18.45 -42.18 42.49
C LYS A 2 18.17 -41.70 41.07
N SER A 3 17.82 -42.63 40.17
CA SER A 3 17.31 -42.32 38.83
C SER A 3 15.99 -41.55 38.98
N GLN A 4 16.00 -40.25 38.71
CA GLN A 4 14.77 -39.48 38.58
C GLN A 4 14.08 -39.94 37.30
N MET A 5 12.94 -40.60 37.44
CA MET A 5 12.13 -41.07 36.32
C MET A 5 11.59 -39.83 35.59
N GLN A 6 12.07 -39.57 34.37
CA GLN A 6 11.53 -38.49 33.56
C GLN A 6 10.04 -38.76 33.28
N LYS A 7 9.17 -37.90 33.80
CA LYS A 7 7.76 -37.90 33.45
C LYS A 7 7.66 -37.38 32.01
N GLY A 8 7.27 -38.25 31.08
CA GLY A 8 6.95 -37.85 29.71
C GLY A 8 5.66 -37.03 29.65
N PHE A 9 5.57 -36.16 28.64
CA PHE A 9 4.33 -35.45 28.30
C PHE A 9 3.25 -36.42 27.86
N THR A 10 1.99 -36.18 28.23
CA THR A 10 0.85 -36.96 27.77
C THR A 10 0.38 -36.49 26.39
N LEU A 11 -0.17 -37.42 25.60
CA LEU A 11 -0.84 -37.07 24.33
C LEU A 11 -1.99 -36.08 24.53
N ILE A 12 -2.68 -36.16 25.67
CA ILE A 12 -3.79 -35.27 26.00
C ILE A 12 -3.26 -33.84 26.22
N GLU A 13 -2.16 -33.65 26.94
CA GLU A 13 -1.54 -32.34 27.11
C GLU A 13 -1.12 -31.73 25.77
N LEU A 14 -0.54 -32.54 24.88
CA LEU A 14 -0.15 -32.07 23.56
C LEU A 14 -1.36 -31.68 22.71
N MET A 15 -2.45 -32.45 22.75
CA MET A 15 -3.69 -32.13 22.03
C MET A 15 -4.36 -30.84 22.53
N ILE A 16 -4.37 -30.59 23.85
CA ILE A 16 -4.92 -29.34 24.41
C ILE A 16 -4.06 -28.15 23.96
N VAL A 17 -2.74 -28.27 23.96
CA VAL A 17 -1.85 -27.20 23.49
C VAL A 17 -2.10 -26.87 22.03
N VAL A 18 -2.24 -27.88 21.17
CA VAL A 18 -2.56 -27.68 19.74
C VAL A 18 -3.93 -27.01 19.57
N ALA A 19 -4.93 -27.41 20.37
CA ALA A 19 -6.25 -26.79 20.32
C ALA A 19 -6.21 -25.29 20.69
N ILE A 20 -5.47 -24.93 21.75
CA ILE A 20 -5.30 -23.52 22.16
C ILE A 20 -4.56 -22.73 21.08
N ILE A 21 -3.47 -23.25 20.53
CA ILE A 21 -2.72 -22.61 19.43
C ILE A 21 -3.62 -22.41 18.21
N GLY A 22 -4.46 -23.39 17.87
CA GLY A 22 -5.42 -23.29 16.78
C GLY A 22 -6.41 -22.14 16.94
N ILE A 23 -6.98 -21.97 18.15
CA ILE A 23 -7.90 -20.86 18.45
C ILE A 23 -7.17 -19.51 18.34
N LEU A 24 -5.98 -19.40 18.93
CA LEU A 24 -5.19 -18.17 18.88
C LEU A 24 -4.79 -17.81 17.44
N ALA A 25 -4.37 -18.79 16.64
CA ALA A 25 -3.99 -18.59 15.25
C ALA A 25 -5.17 -18.10 14.40
N ALA A 26 -6.37 -18.62 14.62
CA ALA A 26 -7.56 -18.20 13.88
C ALA A 26 -7.90 -16.71 14.07
N ILE A 27 -7.57 -16.12 15.23
CA ILE A 27 -7.79 -14.70 15.51
C ILE A 27 -6.56 -13.86 15.10
N ALA A 28 -5.36 -14.37 15.36
CA ALA A 28 -4.12 -13.65 15.15
C ALA A 28 -3.76 -13.51 13.66
N LEU A 29 -4.02 -14.53 12.84
CA LEU A 29 -3.64 -14.50 11.41
C LEU A 29 -4.38 -13.41 10.62
N PRO A 30 -5.72 -13.27 10.70
CA PRO A 30 -6.42 -12.18 10.00
C PRO A 30 -5.94 -10.80 10.48
N ALA A 31 -5.74 -10.62 11.78
CA ALA A 31 -5.26 -9.35 12.33
C ALA A 31 -3.83 -9.01 11.86
N TYR A 32 -2.97 -10.02 11.75
CA TYR A 32 -1.61 -9.85 11.23
C TYR A 32 -1.63 -9.52 9.74
N GLN A 33 -2.46 -10.21 8.94
CA GLN A 33 -2.68 -9.89 7.53
C GLN A 33 -3.16 -8.45 7.34
N ASP A 34 -4.07 -7.99 8.22
CA ASP A 34 -4.55 -6.62 8.16
C ASP A 34 -3.44 -5.58 8.44
N TYR A 35 -2.55 -5.90 9.39
CA TYR A 35 -1.40 -5.06 9.71
C TYR A 35 -0.39 -5.04 8.57
N THR A 36 -0.05 -6.20 8.00
CA THR A 36 0.85 -6.27 6.84
C THR A 36 0.26 -5.58 5.62
N GLY A 37 -1.06 -5.71 5.39
CA GLY A 37 -1.76 -5.02 4.30
C GLY A 37 -1.66 -3.50 4.43
N ARG A 38 -1.83 -2.93 5.63
CA ARG A 38 -1.59 -1.49 5.86
C ARG A 38 -0.15 -1.07 5.58
N ALA A 39 0.82 -1.87 6.01
CA ALA A 39 2.23 -1.58 5.78
C ALA A 39 2.57 -1.59 4.28
N GLN A 40 2.07 -2.59 3.55
CA GLN A 40 2.21 -2.71 2.10
C GLN A 40 1.59 -1.52 1.36
N ALA A 41 0.38 -1.09 1.74
CA ALA A 41 -0.30 0.05 1.14
C ALA A 41 0.40 1.41 1.40
N SER A 42 1.27 1.49 2.42
CA SER A 42 2.05 2.70 2.70
C SER A 42 3.27 2.88 1.78
N GLU A 43 3.76 1.79 1.18
CA GLU A 43 4.95 1.84 0.33
C GLU A 43 4.75 2.70 -0.92
N PRO A 44 3.68 2.53 -1.74
CA PRO A 44 3.51 3.35 -2.93
C PRO A 44 3.33 4.83 -2.61
N LEU A 45 2.79 5.19 -1.44
CA LEU A 45 2.73 6.58 -1.01
C LEU A 45 4.12 7.21 -0.89
N SER A 46 5.09 6.44 -0.38
CA SER A 46 6.49 6.88 -0.27
C SER A 46 7.22 6.83 -1.62
N ALA A 47 7.01 5.77 -2.41
CA ALA A 47 7.66 5.59 -3.71
C ALA A 47 7.23 6.65 -4.73
N THR A 48 5.96 7.06 -4.69
CA THR A 48 5.42 8.10 -5.58
C THR A 48 5.70 9.52 -5.11
N ALA A 49 6.40 9.73 -3.99
CA ALA A 49 6.63 11.08 -3.45
C ALA A 49 7.35 12.01 -4.44
N GLY A 50 8.32 11.48 -5.20
CA GLY A 50 9.00 12.23 -6.28
C GLY A 50 8.03 12.62 -7.40
N LEU A 51 7.28 11.65 -7.92
CA LEU A 51 6.28 11.90 -8.97
C LEU A 51 5.21 12.90 -8.55
N ARG A 52 4.74 12.82 -7.30
CA ARG A 52 3.77 13.79 -6.76
C ARG A 52 4.35 15.20 -6.69
N ALA A 53 5.65 15.34 -6.43
CA ALA A 53 6.34 16.62 -6.48
C ALA A 53 6.46 17.13 -7.94
N ASP A 54 6.82 16.26 -8.88
CA ASP A 54 6.91 16.62 -10.31
C ASP A 54 5.54 17.03 -10.87
N ILE A 55 4.47 16.31 -10.52
CA ILE A 55 3.08 16.68 -10.88
C ILE A 55 2.69 18.03 -10.25
N ALA A 56 3.14 18.31 -9.02
CA ALA A 56 2.89 19.61 -8.39
C ALA A 56 3.62 20.76 -9.11
N VAL A 57 4.86 20.53 -9.56
CA VAL A 57 5.61 21.49 -10.38
C VAL A 57 4.91 21.71 -11.72
N TYR A 58 4.53 20.63 -12.41
CA TYR A 58 3.73 20.72 -13.64
C TYR A 58 2.45 21.53 -13.44
N SER A 59 1.74 21.28 -12.34
CA SER A 59 0.50 22.00 -12.00
C SER A 59 0.74 23.50 -11.79
N ALA A 60 1.85 23.87 -11.16
CA ALA A 60 2.22 25.26 -10.95
C ALA A 60 2.61 25.98 -12.25
N GLU A 61 3.26 25.29 -13.19
CA GLU A 61 3.69 25.85 -14.48
C GLU A 61 2.54 25.98 -15.48
N ASN A 62 1.59 25.05 -15.45
CA ASN A 62 0.50 24.95 -16.44
C ASN A 62 -0.86 25.41 -15.91
N GLY A 63 -0.94 25.85 -14.65
CA GLY A 63 -2.18 26.27 -14.01
C GLY A 63 -3.15 25.13 -13.71
N GLY A 64 -2.64 23.90 -13.57
CA GLY A 64 -3.40 22.70 -13.28
C GLY A 64 -2.73 21.43 -13.79
N VAL A 65 -3.32 20.28 -13.47
CA VAL A 65 -2.80 18.94 -13.80
C VAL A 65 -3.27 18.41 -15.15
N ALA A 66 -4.01 19.20 -15.93
CA ALA A 66 -4.60 18.75 -17.20
C ALA A 66 -3.51 18.41 -18.22
N GLY A 67 -3.47 17.16 -18.68
CA GLY A 67 -2.50 16.67 -19.67
C GLY A 67 -1.13 16.30 -19.10
N VAL A 68 -1.01 16.17 -17.77
CA VAL A 68 0.25 15.80 -17.10
C VAL A 68 0.77 14.41 -17.47
N ASP A 69 -0.09 13.53 -17.98
CA ASP A 69 0.27 12.23 -18.52
C ASP A 69 1.08 12.30 -19.82
N ALA A 70 0.97 13.41 -20.56
CA ALA A 70 1.76 13.66 -21.76
C ALA A 70 3.14 14.27 -21.46
N ASP A 71 3.42 14.66 -20.20
CA ASP A 71 4.75 15.11 -19.81
C ASP A 71 5.74 13.95 -19.88
N ALA A 72 6.79 14.11 -20.69
CA ALA A 72 7.73 13.03 -20.97
C ALA A 72 8.51 12.57 -19.71
N ASN A 73 8.80 13.48 -18.77
CA ASN A 73 9.56 13.14 -17.57
C ASN A 73 8.66 12.39 -16.58
N ILE A 74 7.42 12.84 -16.39
CA ILE A 74 6.45 12.19 -15.49
C ILE A 74 6.03 10.83 -16.07
N ALA A 75 5.79 10.74 -17.38
CA ALA A 75 5.48 9.47 -18.05
C ALA A 75 6.65 8.47 -17.97
N ALA A 76 7.90 8.92 -18.17
CA ALA A 76 9.07 8.06 -18.02
C ALA A 76 9.28 7.64 -16.54
N GLY A 77 9.10 8.57 -15.60
CA GLY A 77 9.24 8.32 -14.17
C GLY A 77 8.20 7.32 -13.66
N THR A 78 6.94 7.44 -14.09
CA THR A 78 5.89 6.47 -13.75
C THR A 78 6.18 5.08 -14.32
N ALA A 79 6.58 4.98 -15.60
CA ALA A 79 6.92 3.71 -16.22
C ALA A 79 8.14 3.01 -15.58
N ALA A 80 9.12 3.78 -15.09
CA ALA A 80 10.32 3.26 -14.46
C ALA A 80 10.15 2.95 -12.96
N LEU A 81 9.13 3.52 -12.30
CA LEU A 81 8.96 3.37 -10.86
C LEU A 81 8.59 1.91 -10.51
N ASN A 82 9.32 1.36 -9.56
CA ASN A 82 9.08 0.03 -9.02
C ASN A 82 9.24 0.02 -7.50
N GLY A 83 8.65 -0.98 -6.86
CA GLY A 83 8.72 -1.23 -5.43
C GLY A 83 8.78 -2.73 -5.12
N ASN A 84 8.63 -3.08 -3.85
CA ASN A 84 8.57 -4.47 -3.40
C ASN A 84 7.23 -5.13 -3.72
N TYR A 85 6.16 -4.34 -3.93
CA TYR A 85 4.80 -4.86 -4.16
C TYR A 85 4.17 -4.40 -5.48
N PHE A 86 4.97 -3.75 -6.34
CA PHE A 86 4.56 -3.36 -7.69
C PHE A 86 5.80 -3.28 -8.58
N SER A 87 5.72 -3.84 -9.78
CA SER A 87 6.80 -3.81 -10.77
C SER A 87 6.84 -2.51 -11.58
N ALA A 88 7.96 -2.28 -12.27
CA ALA A 88 8.05 -1.24 -13.29
C ALA A 88 6.94 -1.41 -14.34
N GLY A 89 6.31 -0.30 -14.70
CA GLY A 89 5.11 -0.29 -15.56
C GLY A 89 3.79 -0.57 -14.82
N GLY A 90 3.83 -0.89 -13.52
CA GLY A 90 2.64 -1.02 -12.67
C GLY A 90 2.09 0.32 -12.16
N VAL A 91 2.82 1.42 -12.41
CA VAL A 91 2.39 2.78 -12.07
C VAL A 91 2.04 3.55 -13.33
N ALA A 92 0.87 4.18 -13.35
CA ALA A 92 0.44 5.05 -14.45
C ALA A 92 -0.16 6.35 -13.92
N VAL A 93 0.06 7.45 -14.64
CA VAL A 93 -0.57 8.75 -14.38
C VAL A 93 -1.69 8.99 -15.41
N THR A 94 -2.78 9.60 -14.96
CA THR A 94 -3.88 10.03 -15.83
C THR A 94 -3.71 11.48 -16.26
N ALA A 95 -4.42 11.91 -17.31
CA ALA A 95 -4.49 13.32 -17.71
C ALA A 95 -5.01 14.28 -16.63
N ALA A 96 -5.61 13.76 -15.55
CA ALA A 96 -6.04 14.53 -14.39
C ALA A 96 -5.04 14.46 -13.21
N GLY A 97 -3.83 13.96 -13.43
CA GLY A 97 -2.79 13.84 -12.41
C GLY A 97 -3.01 12.76 -11.36
N ALA A 98 -4.06 11.93 -11.49
CA ALA A 98 -4.24 10.79 -10.62
C ALA A 98 -3.20 9.71 -10.95
N LEU A 99 -2.49 9.23 -9.93
CA LEU A 99 -1.53 8.13 -10.01
C LEU A 99 -2.24 6.82 -9.66
N THR A 100 -2.15 5.83 -10.53
CA THR A 100 -2.66 4.47 -10.34
C THR A 100 -1.49 3.54 -10.12
N ILE A 101 -1.56 2.69 -9.09
CA ILE A 101 -0.54 1.72 -8.73
C ILE A 101 -1.19 0.35 -8.64
N ALA A 102 -0.86 -0.53 -9.58
CA ALA A 102 -1.28 -1.92 -9.57
C ALA A 102 -0.30 -2.74 -8.72
N PHE A 103 -0.81 -3.39 -7.68
CA PHE A 103 -0.02 -4.29 -6.85
C PHE A 103 0.09 -5.66 -7.53
N ASP A 104 1.27 -6.24 -7.52
CA ASP A 104 1.56 -7.57 -8.11
C ASP A 104 2.05 -8.61 -7.08
N ASP A 105 2.17 -8.22 -5.82
CA ASP A 105 2.58 -9.09 -4.72
C ASP A 105 1.93 -8.68 -3.38
N GLY A 106 2.06 -9.55 -2.36
CA GLY A 106 1.58 -9.30 -1.01
C GLY A 106 0.07 -9.55 -0.82
N VAL A 107 -0.48 -8.93 0.23
CA VAL A 107 -1.89 -9.05 0.61
C VAL A 107 -2.82 -8.35 -0.41
N HIS A 108 -2.30 -7.35 -1.13
CA HIS A 108 -3.03 -6.57 -2.13
C HIS A 108 -2.77 -7.04 -3.56
N ASN A 109 -2.17 -8.21 -3.77
CA ASN A 109 -1.86 -8.69 -5.12
C ASN A 109 -3.13 -8.71 -6.01
N GLY A 110 -3.07 -7.99 -7.13
CA GLY A 110 -4.19 -7.82 -8.06
C GLY A 110 -5.08 -6.61 -7.78
N ASP A 111 -4.93 -5.96 -6.63
CA ASP A 111 -5.62 -4.71 -6.31
C ASP A 111 -4.89 -3.50 -6.92
N THR A 112 -5.59 -2.38 -7.02
CA THR A 112 -5.01 -1.11 -7.53
C THR A 112 -5.33 0.02 -6.58
N MET A 113 -4.31 0.73 -6.10
CA MET A 113 -4.48 1.96 -5.34
C MET A 113 -4.35 3.18 -6.25
N THR A 114 -5.25 4.14 -6.10
CA THR A 114 -5.26 5.39 -6.88
C THR A 114 -5.08 6.59 -5.96
N LEU A 115 -4.06 7.42 -6.22
CA LEU A 115 -3.81 8.70 -5.55
C LEU A 115 -4.32 9.82 -6.46
N THR A 116 -5.35 10.52 -6.02
CA THR A 116 -5.97 11.61 -6.77
C THR A 116 -5.59 12.96 -6.16
N PRO A 117 -5.04 13.91 -6.93
CA PRO A 117 -4.75 15.24 -6.44
C PRO A 117 -6.05 16.07 -6.35
N THR A 118 -6.20 16.82 -5.26
CA THR A 118 -7.21 17.89 -5.17
C THR A 118 -6.56 19.18 -5.63
N VAL A 119 -7.01 19.72 -6.76
CA VAL A 119 -6.48 20.97 -7.32
C VAL A 119 -7.39 22.14 -6.95
N GLU A 120 -6.80 23.16 -6.34
CA GLU A 120 -7.49 24.40 -5.98
C GLU A 120 -7.78 25.23 -7.24
N ALA A 121 -9.06 25.45 -7.54
CA ALA A 121 -9.49 26.09 -8.78
C ALA A 121 -8.96 27.52 -8.98
N ALA A 122 -8.65 28.23 -7.89
CA ALA A 122 -8.16 29.61 -7.95
C ALA A 122 -6.65 29.72 -8.21
N THR A 123 -5.86 28.74 -7.78
CA THR A 123 -4.40 28.79 -7.84
C THR A 123 -3.79 27.73 -8.76
N GLY A 124 -4.56 26.72 -9.16
CA GLY A 124 -4.05 25.57 -9.90
C GLY A 124 -3.09 24.70 -9.08
N GLN A 125 -3.00 24.91 -7.76
CA GLN A 125 -2.10 24.17 -6.88
C GLN A 125 -2.78 22.93 -6.30
N ILE A 126 -1.99 21.90 -6.02
CA ILE A 126 -2.48 20.68 -5.37
C ILE A 126 -2.49 20.91 -3.85
N SER A 127 -3.68 20.86 -3.23
CA SER A 127 -3.83 21.05 -1.78
C SER A 127 -3.71 19.75 -1.00
N THR A 128 -4.24 18.65 -1.53
CA THR A 128 -4.24 17.34 -0.87
C THR A 128 -4.17 16.20 -1.89
N TRP A 129 -3.84 15.01 -1.41
CA TRP A 129 -3.91 13.77 -2.18
C TRP A 129 -4.85 12.79 -1.48
N THR A 130 -5.82 12.25 -2.21
CA THR A 130 -6.76 11.25 -1.70
C THR A 130 -6.48 9.89 -2.34
N CYS A 131 -6.30 8.88 -1.51
CA CYS A 131 -6.11 7.49 -1.88
C CYS A 131 -7.45 6.77 -1.94
N THR A 132 -7.64 5.95 -2.97
CA THR A 132 -8.80 5.06 -3.16
C THR A 132 -8.35 3.73 -3.77
N GLY A 133 -9.28 2.79 -3.94
CA GLY A 133 -9.02 1.50 -4.61
C GLY A 133 -8.68 0.33 -3.69
N LEU A 134 -8.39 0.59 -2.41
CA LEU A 134 -8.29 -0.42 -1.36
C LEU A 134 -9.38 -0.17 -0.29
N ASP A 135 -9.64 -1.17 0.56
CA ASP A 135 -10.46 -0.97 1.77
C ASP A 135 -9.85 0.13 2.64
N ASN A 136 -10.70 1.02 3.16
CA ASN A 136 -10.33 2.13 4.03
C ASN A 136 -9.48 1.72 5.25
N LYS A 137 -9.56 0.46 5.70
CA LYS A 137 -8.73 -0.07 6.80
C LYS A 137 -7.27 -0.24 6.42
N PHE A 138 -6.95 -0.32 5.12
CA PHE A 138 -5.60 -0.50 4.58
C PHE A 138 -4.97 0.81 4.12
N LEU A 139 -5.78 1.79 3.74
CA LEU A 139 -5.28 3.07 3.27
C LEU A 139 -4.48 3.82 4.36
N PRO A 140 -3.33 4.41 4.01
CA PRO A 140 -2.58 5.27 4.92
C PRO A 140 -3.42 6.45 5.42
N SER A 141 -3.22 6.83 6.69
CA SER A 141 -3.96 7.96 7.30
C SER A 141 -3.72 9.29 6.58
N ALA A 142 -2.56 9.45 5.93
CA ALA A 142 -2.19 10.68 5.24
C ALA A 142 -3.01 10.98 3.97
N CYS A 143 -3.70 9.98 3.41
CA CYS A 143 -4.46 10.15 2.17
C CYS A 143 -5.82 9.45 2.21
N ARG A 144 -6.30 9.02 3.37
CA ARG A 144 -7.62 8.41 3.50
C ARG A 144 -8.72 9.45 3.18
N PRO A 145 -9.80 9.08 2.46
CA PRO A 145 -10.93 9.97 2.21
C PRO A 145 -11.66 10.37 3.50
#